data_AF-A0A5J4PBV6-F1
#
_entry.id   AF-A0A5J4PBV6-F1
#
_cell.length_a   1.000
_cell.length_b   1.000
_cell.length_c   1.000
_cell.angle_alpha   90.00
_cell.angle_beta   90.00
_cell.angle_gamma   90.00
#
_symmetry.space_group_name_H-M   'P 1'
#
loop_
_entity.id
_entity.type
_entity.pdbx_description
1 polymer ?
#
loop_
_entity_poly.entity_id
_entity_poly.type
_entity_poly.pdbx_seq_one_letter_code
_entity_poly.pdbx_strand_id
1 'polypeptide(L)'
;ARPLEVGFVLTVEPGIYFIPELIDLWKSQDLFKDFINYDAVESYKDFGGIRNEEDYLIVGTGARRLGKKIPLTPKEVEDLR
;
A
#
# COMPACT_ATOMS: atom_id res chain seq x y z
N ALA A 1 19.74 -2.03 -2.55
CA ALA A 1 18.59 -2.86 -2.98
C ALA A 1 19.09 -3.95 -3.93
N ARG A 2 18.44 -5.11 -3.96
CA ARG A 2 18.77 -6.18 -4.93
C ARG A 2 18.26 -5.78 -6.32
N PRO A 3 19.09 -5.84 -7.38
CA PRO A 3 18.63 -5.60 -8.75
C PRO A 3 17.59 -6.63 -9.20
N LEU A 4 16.68 -6.24 -10.09
CA LEU A 4 15.72 -7.15 -10.72
C LEU A 4 16.39 -7.90 -11.88
N GLU A 5 16.18 -9.21 -11.94
CA GLU A 5 16.72 -10.08 -12.99
C GLU A 5 15.60 -10.85 -13.69
N VAL A 6 15.80 -11.17 -14.96
CA VAL A 6 14.86 -11.97 -15.75
C VAL A 6 14.62 -13.32 -15.07
N GLY A 7 13.35 -13.69 -14.94
CA GLY A 7 12.93 -14.93 -14.27
C GLY A 7 12.55 -14.75 -12.80
N PHE A 8 12.83 -13.61 -12.18
CA PHE A 8 12.32 -13.33 -10.83
C PHE A 8 10.80 -13.17 -10.84
N VAL A 9 10.15 -13.69 -9.80
CA VAL A 9 8.74 -13.47 -9.51
C VAL A 9 8.65 -12.73 -8.18
N LEU A 10 7.94 -11.59 -8.16
CA LEU A 10 7.79 -10.74 -6.98
C LEU A 10 6.37 -10.19 -6.89
N THR A 11 5.97 -9.82 -5.68
CA THR A 11 4.79 -9.01 -5.40
C THR A 11 5.09 -7.53 -5.60
N VAL A 12 4.11 -6.80 -6.12
CA VAL A 12 4.06 -5.33 -6.05
C VAL A 12 2.87 -5.00 -5.16
N GLU A 13 3.16 -4.62 -3.91
CA GLU A 13 2.18 -4.61 -2.82
C GLU A 13 2.13 -3.30 -2.01
N PRO A 14 2.01 -2.10 -2.64
CA PRO A 14 1.92 -0.85 -1.90
C PRO A 14 0.69 -0.85 -0.98
N GLY A 15 0.88 -0.32 0.23
CA GLY A 15 -0.19 -0.16 1.20
C GLY A 15 -0.05 1.11 2.03
N ILE A 16 -1.19 1.58 2.54
CA ILE A 16 -1.30 2.68 3.49
C ILE A 16 -2.11 2.17 4.67
N TYR A 17 -1.58 2.42 5.87
CA TYR A 17 -2.18 1.96 7.12
C TYR A 17 -2.20 3.11 8.12
N PHE A 18 -3.29 3.19 8.87
CA PHE A 18 -3.45 4.05 10.03
C PHE A 18 -3.28 3.17 11.26
N ILE A 19 -2.02 2.89 11.62
CA ILE A 19 -1.68 2.01 12.74
C ILE A 19 -1.76 2.84 14.04
N PRO A 20 -2.74 2.59 14.93
CA PRO A 20 -2.98 3.44 16.10
C PRO A 20 -1.75 3.59 16.99
N GLU A 21 -1.00 2.50 17.20
CA GLU A 21 0.18 2.47 18.06
C GLU A 21 1.31 3.34 17.51
N LEU A 22 1.48 3.43 16.19
CA LEU A 22 2.48 4.30 15.57
C LEU A 22 2.04 5.77 15.62
N ILE A 23 0.76 6.05 15.41
CA ILE A 23 0.19 7.40 15.53
C ILE A 23 0.39 7.91 16.96
N ASP A 24 0.05 7.10 17.97
CA ASP A 24 0.20 7.46 19.39
C ASP A 24 1.66 7.63 19.78
N LEU A 25 2.53 6.74 19.31
CA LEU A 25 3.97 6.84 19.53
C LEU A 25 4.52 8.16 19.01
N TRP A 26 4.28 8.49 17.73
CA TRP A 26 4.81 9.69 17.12
C TRP A 26 4.22 10.97 17.72
N LYS A 27 2.92 10.94 18.07
CA LYS A 27 2.27 12.05 18.78
C LYS A 27 2.90 12.28 20.16
N SER A 28 3.14 11.22 20.92
CA SER A 28 3.76 11.30 22.26
C SER A 28 5.20 11.81 22.24
N GLN A 29 5.92 11.58 21.14
CA GLN A 29 7.30 12.01 20.91
C GLN A 29 7.41 13.36 20.21
N ASP A 30 6.29 14.04 19.95
CA ASP A 30 6.25 15.32 19.25
C ASP A 30 6.82 15.30 17.82
N LEU A 31 6.82 14.13 17.16
CA LEU A 31 7.46 13.93 15.86
C LEU A 31 6.57 14.36 14.69
N PHE A 32 7.21 14.76 13.59
CA PHE A 32 6.62 14.99 12.27
C PHE A 32 5.47 16.02 12.24
N LYS A 33 5.42 16.96 13.18
CA LYS A 33 4.34 17.97 13.26
C LYS A 33 4.17 18.84 12.03
N ASP A 34 5.24 19.02 11.25
CA ASP A 34 5.18 19.74 9.97
C ASP A 34 4.46 18.94 8.86
N PHE A 35 4.29 17.63 9.05
CA PHE A 35 3.77 16.70 8.04
C PHE A 35 2.49 15.97 8.47
N ILE A 36 2.33 15.72 9.77
CA ILE A 36 1.19 14.99 10.34
C ILE A 36 0.28 15.99 11.06
N ASN A 37 -0.90 16.20 10.51
CA ASN A 37 -1.99 16.83 11.25
C ASN A 37 -2.58 15.79 12.23
N TYR A 38 -2.15 15.85 13.48
CA TYR A 38 -2.60 14.89 14.50
C TYR A 38 -4.09 15.01 14.83
N ASP A 39 -4.70 16.19 14.69
CA ASP A 39 -6.14 16.34 14.93
C ASP A 39 -6.96 15.60 13.85
N ALA A 40 -6.46 15.61 12.61
CA ALA A 40 -7.09 14.89 11.51
C ALA A 40 -6.85 13.37 11.58
N VAL A 41 -5.60 12.94 11.78
CA VAL A 41 -5.23 11.51 11.68
C VAL A 41 -5.86 10.65 12.79
N GLU A 42 -6.16 11.23 13.96
CA GLU A 42 -6.83 10.53 15.07
C GLU A 42 -8.17 9.93 14.65
N SER A 43 -8.90 10.60 13.75
CA SER A 43 -10.19 10.12 13.23
C SER A 43 -10.09 8.92 12.29
N TYR A 44 -8.88 8.49 11.90
CA TYR A 44 -8.65 7.35 11.01
C TYR A 44 -8.13 6.11 11.73
N LYS A 45 -8.02 6.13 13.07
CA LYS A 45 -7.46 5.00 13.85
C LYS A 45 -8.24 3.69 13.72
N ASP A 46 -9.53 3.75 13.39
CA ASP A 46 -10.38 2.58 13.18
C ASP A 46 -10.47 2.16 11.69
N PHE A 47 -9.85 2.91 10.79
CA PHE A 47 -9.85 2.60 9.35
C PHE A 47 -9.04 1.34 9.02
N GLY A 48 -8.00 1.05 9.81
CA GLY A 48 -7.05 -0.01 9.52
C GLY A 48 -6.11 0.38 8.38
N GLY A 49 -6.40 -0.06 7.16
CA GLY A 49 -5.56 0.26 6.00
C GLY A 49 -5.98 -0.45 4.72
N ILE A 50 -5.30 -0.10 3.63
CA ILE A 50 -5.51 -0.66 2.29
C ILE A 50 -4.16 -1.15 1.76
N ARG A 51 -4.16 -2.31 1.10
CA ARG A 51 -3.03 -2.82 0.31
C ARG A 51 -3.56 -3.36 -1.01
N ASN A 52 -2.93 -2.96 -2.11
CA ASN A 52 -3.17 -3.54 -3.42
C ASN A 52 -1.94 -4.35 -3.80
N GLU A 53 -2.12 -5.63 -4.07
CA GLU A 53 -1.03 -6.59 -4.25
C GLU A 53 -1.24 -7.39 -5.54
N GLU A 54 -0.18 -7.49 -6.34
CA GLU A 54 -0.18 -8.15 -7.63
C GLU A 54 1.16 -8.85 -7.85
N ASP A 55 1.13 -10.02 -8.50
CA ASP A 55 2.32 -10.80 -8.82
C ASP A 55 2.88 -10.45 -10.20
N TYR A 56 4.20 -10.28 -10.30
CA TYR A 56 4.90 -9.96 -11.54
C TYR A 56 6.10 -10.88 -11.79
N LEU A 57 6.19 -11.38 -13.03
CA LEU A 57 7.39 -12.01 -13.57
C LEU A 57 8.25 -10.95 -14.29
N ILE A 58 9.51 -10.83 -13.92
CA ILE A 58 10.47 -10.00 -14.66
C ILE A 58 10.87 -10.71 -15.96
N VAL A 59 10.75 -10.00 -17.07
CA VAL A 59 11.08 -10.45 -18.43
C VAL A 59 12.14 -9.51 -19.03
N GLY A 60 12.76 -9.91 -20.14
CA GLY A 60 13.90 -9.17 -20.73
C GLY A 60 13.65 -7.69 -21.05
N THR A 61 12.38 -7.29 -21.25
CA THR A 61 11.98 -5.92 -21.58
C THR A 61 11.14 -5.23 -20.50
N GLY A 62 10.98 -5.83 -19.32
CA GLY A 62 10.15 -5.26 -18.24
C GLY A 62 9.55 -6.33 -17.33
N ALA A 63 8.24 -6.26 -17.11
CA ALA A 63 7.52 -7.20 -16.25
C ALA A 63 6.19 -7.62 -16.85
N ARG A 64 5.73 -8.83 -16.50
CA ARG A 64 4.43 -9.37 -16.89
C ARG A 64 3.64 -9.76 -15.63
N ARG A 65 2.46 -9.19 -15.47
CA ARG A 65 1.53 -9.57 -14.38
C ARG A 65 1.14 -11.03 -14.52
N LEU A 66 1.09 -11.74 -13.39
CA LEU A 66 0.60 -13.09 -13.27
C LEU A 66 -0.86 -13.07 -12.77
N GLY A 67 -1.64 -14.07 -13.14
CA GLY A 67 -3.05 -14.14 -12.73
C GLY A 67 -4.02 -13.28 -13.55
N LYS A 68 -5.29 -13.31 -13.14
CA LYS A 68 -6.37 -12.54 -13.76
C LYS A 68 -6.33 -11.10 -13.23
N LYS A 69 -6.70 -10.12 -14.06
CA LYS A 69 -6.91 -8.75 -13.60
C LYS A 69 -8.00 -8.76 -12.52
N ILE A 70 -7.68 -8.21 -11.35
CA ILE A 70 -8.69 -7.82 -10.35
C ILE A 70 -9.10 -6.36 -10.56
N PRO A 71 -10.27 -5.93 -10.08
CA PRO A 71 -10.63 -4.52 -10.00
C PRO A 71 -9.58 -3.72 -9.23
N LEU A 72 -9.17 -2.58 -9.77
CA LEU A 72 -8.16 -1.71 -9.15
C LEU A 72 -8.71 -0.31 -8.87
N THR A 73 -9.72 0.12 -9.62
CA THR A 73 -10.38 1.41 -9.36
C THR A 73 -11.61 1.22 -8.47
N PRO A 74 -12.01 2.25 -7.68
CA PRO A 74 -13.24 2.18 -6.90
C PRO A 74 -14.46 1.80 -7.74
N LYS A 75 -14.58 2.38 -8.94
CA LYS A 75 -15.67 2.06 -9.87
C LYS A 75 -15.67 0.58 -10.26
N GLU A 76 -14.51 0.02 -10.66
CA GLU A 76 -14.43 -1.39 -11.01
C GLU A 76 -14.79 -2.30 -9.84
N VAL A 77 -14.45 -1.91 -8.61
CA VAL A 77 -14.82 -2.66 -7.39
C VAL A 77 -16.32 -2.58 -7.13
N GLU A 78 -16.91 -1.40 -7.27
CA GLU A 78 -18.33 -1.15 -7.06
C GLU A 78 -19.21 -1.83 -8.12
N ASP A 79 -18.76 -1.88 -9.38
CA ASP A 79 -19.45 -2.55 -10.49
C ASP A 79 -19.53 -4.09 -10.31
N LEU A 80 -18.78 -4.68 -9.36
CA LEU A 80 -18.86 -6.11 -9.01
C LEU A 80 -19.89 -6.44 -7.92
N ARG A 81 -20.53 -5.45 -7.29
CA ARG A 81 -21.55 -5.67 -6.25
C ARG A 81 -22.90 -6.04 -6.85
#